data_AF-A0A838CKK9-F1
#
_entry.id   AF-A0A838CKK9-F1
#
_cell.length_a   1.000
_cell.length_b   1.000
_cell.length_c   1.000
_cell.angle_alpha   90.00
_cell.angle_beta   90.00
_cell.angle_gamma   90.00
#
_symmetry.space_group_name_H-M   'P 1'
#
loop_
_entity.id
_entity.type
_entity.pdbx_description
1 polymer ?
#
loop_
_entity_poly.entity_id
_entity_poly.type
_entity_poly.pdbx_seq_one_letter_code
_entity_poly.pdbx_strand_id
1 'polypeptide(L)'
;MTLRRAVALCVVGCVSMLAGCAGGDARETVVVTSTQWVDPDSGEAVAQGPDANDEGDAAGGQAEHVDWQSAYEEVLSHPGDYPVNSAAQYTPDGTYEYALVEATGGGSPELLLAVGGSDTSPVIVFTVEDGKARASTDVLMMGAPGNGAGRLAVWASAGGRGVYQISGSARSPESVSELFTLDGTSLRGGAQETFPSDGQLPDHQLIEWIPVSDTRPLHDGTLTVLNVSGARAGASETPAGAGQVEFVGNVVRKTGEELMAPRGLGMPNGQDPQSEYFLLWLDQPMSVTGKKDISTETKQIDYVTLGSREYWPSGPRETHAEWEQYVGKRMRFVKDKDDVYFPSDTTMPLGSTWMGDAATFDVLN
;
A
#
# COMPACT_ATOMS: atom_id res chain seq x y z
N MET A 1 -39.63 -3.05 -2.24
CA MET A 1 -39.09 -2.90 -3.59
C MET A 1 -38.46 -1.52 -3.68
N THR A 2 -37.18 -1.42 -3.39
CA THR A 2 -36.42 -0.16 -3.47
C THR A 2 -35.41 -0.32 -4.59
N LEU A 3 -35.65 0.43 -5.66
CA LEU A 3 -34.90 0.41 -6.92
C LEU A 3 -33.53 1.05 -6.69
N ARG A 4 -32.46 0.36 -7.12
CA ARG A 4 -31.09 0.87 -7.19
C ARG A 4 -31.03 2.00 -8.23
N ARG A 5 -30.59 3.20 -7.84
CA ARG A 5 -30.26 4.28 -8.78
C ARG A 5 -28.80 4.13 -9.20
N ALA A 6 -28.58 3.89 -10.50
CA ALA A 6 -27.28 3.97 -11.14
C ALA A 6 -27.02 5.43 -11.52
N VAL A 7 -25.83 5.94 -11.23
CA VAL A 7 -25.39 7.30 -11.60
C VAL A 7 -24.52 7.19 -12.84
N ALA A 8 -24.85 7.96 -13.88
CA ALA A 8 -24.07 8.09 -15.11
C ALA A 8 -23.37 9.45 -15.11
N LEU A 9 -22.07 9.47 -15.34
CA LEU A 9 -21.27 10.69 -15.47
C LEU A 9 -21.29 11.11 -16.95
N CYS A 10 -21.91 12.26 -17.27
CA CYS A 10 -21.82 12.87 -18.60
C CYS A 10 -20.91 14.10 -18.52
N VAL A 11 -19.72 14.03 -19.13
CA VAL A 11 -18.81 15.18 -19.28
C VAL A 11 -19.24 15.97 -20.51
N VAL A 12 -19.71 17.20 -20.32
CA VAL A 12 -19.92 18.16 -21.43
C VAL A 12 -18.75 19.14 -21.41
N GLY A 13 -17.80 18.96 -22.34
CA GLY A 13 -16.69 19.90 -22.54
C GLY A 13 -17.09 21.00 -23.53
N CYS A 14 -17.14 22.25 -23.08
CA CYS A 14 -17.18 23.41 -23.97
C CYS A 14 -15.75 23.88 -24.24
N VAL A 15 -15.29 23.77 -25.49
CA VAL A 15 -14.01 24.32 -25.95
C VAL A 15 -14.25 25.72 -26.50
N SER A 16 -13.73 26.74 -25.84
CA SER A 16 -13.64 28.09 -26.39
C SER A 16 -12.26 28.29 -27.03
N MET A 17 -12.19 28.30 -28.36
CA MET A 17 -10.99 28.70 -29.10
C MET A 17 -10.90 30.24 -29.12
N LEU A 18 -9.88 30.79 -28.46
CA LEU A 18 -9.49 32.18 -28.65
C LEU A 18 -8.52 32.27 -29.83
N ALA A 19 -8.95 32.93 -30.91
CA ALA A 19 -8.08 33.28 -32.03
C ALA A 19 -7.26 34.53 -31.68
N GLY A 20 -5.94 34.43 -31.73
CA GLY A 20 -5.02 35.56 -31.60
C GLY A 20 -3.59 35.18 -31.95
N CYS A 21 -3.15 35.55 -33.16
CA CYS A 21 -1.80 35.30 -33.65
C CYS A 21 -0.78 36.28 -33.04
N ALA A 22 0.27 35.77 -32.39
CA ALA A 22 1.68 36.21 -32.56
C ALA A 22 2.66 35.39 -31.68
N GLY A 23 3.36 34.46 -32.32
CA GLY A 23 4.72 33.93 -32.05
C GLY A 23 5.28 33.81 -30.62
N GLY A 24 5.55 32.56 -30.20
CA GLY A 24 6.58 32.24 -29.20
C GLY A 24 6.19 31.08 -28.27
N ASP A 25 6.99 30.02 -28.23
CA ASP A 25 6.82 28.79 -27.45
C ASP A 25 6.39 29.00 -25.98
N ALA A 26 5.21 28.49 -25.61
CA ALA A 26 4.83 28.23 -24.21
C ALA A 26 3.78 27.12 -24.12
N ARG A 27 3.95 26.21 -23.16
CA ARG A 27 3.07 25.06 -22.88
C ARG A 27 1.68 25.57 -22.45
N GLU A 28 0.62 25.01 -23.04
CA GLU A 28 -0.76 25.26 -22.63
C GLU A 28 -0.96 24.85 -21.15
N THR A 29 -1.38 25.81 -20.32
CA THR A 29 -1.89 25.54 -18.97
C THR A 29 -3.41 25.55 -19.05
N VAL A 30 -4.04 24.40 -18.88
CA VAL A 30 -5.51 24.30 -18.77
C VAL A 30 -5.90 24.62 -17.33
N VAL A 31 -6.46 25.80 -17.11
CA VAL A 31 -7.09 26.16 -15.84
C VAL A 31 -8.56 25.75 -15.92
N VAL A 32 -8.96 24.73 -15.16
CA VAL A 32 -10.36 24.33 -15.02
C VAL A 32 -11.00 25.23 -13.97
N THR A 33 -11.65 26.31 -14.39
CA THR A 33 -12.47 27.14 -13.50
C THR A 33 -13.89 26.58 -13.46
N SER A 34 -14.24 25.97 -12.32
CA SER A 34 -15.59 25.63 -11.87
C SER A 34 -16.30 24.46 -12.57
N THR A 35 -16.61 23.42 -11.79
CA THR A 35 -17.59 22.38 -12.14
C THR A 35 -18.95 22.81 -11.57
N GLN A 36 -19.89 23.22 -12.43
CA GLN A 36 -21.28 23.43 -12.00
C GLN A 36 -22.01 22.09 -11.97
N TRP A 37 -22.75 21.84 -10.88
CA TRP A 37 -23.63 20.68 -10.76
C TRP A 37 -24.98 20.99 -11.40
N VAL A 38 -25.49 20.06 -12.22
CA VAL A 38 -26.83 20.12 -12.82
C VAL A 38 -27.67 18.99 -12.23
N ASP A 39 -28.89 19.31 -11.79
CA ASP A 39 -29.83 18.31 -11.28
C ASP A 39 -30.37 17.44 -12.46
N PRO A 40 -30.20 16.11 -12.41
CA PRO A 40 -30.57 15.24 -13.52
C PRO A 40 -32.08 15.02 -13.68
N ASP A 41 -32.93 15.44 -12.74
CA ASP A 41 -34.39 15.25 -12.83
C ASP A 41 -35.12 16.49 -13.42
N SER A 42 -34.49 17.67 -13.52
CA SER A 42 -35.12 18.90 -14.05
C SER A 42 -34.36 19.61 -15.17
N GLY A 43 -33.06 19.37 -15.34
CA GLY A 43 -32.27 19.99 -16.42
C GLY A 43 -32.01 21.50 -16.29
N GLU A 44 -32.29 22.10 -15.14
CA GLU A 44 -31.98 23.51 -14.86
C GLU A 44 -30.65 23.65 -14.07
N ALA A 45 -29.86 24.67 -14.41
CA ALA A 45 -28.69 25.05 -13.62
C ALA A 45 -29.12 25.77 -12.34
N VAL A 46 -28.55 25.38 -11.19
CA VAL A 46 -28.86 26.04 -9.90
C VAL A 46 -28.32 27.48 -9.94
N ALA A 47 -29.21 28.46 -9.92
CA ALA A 47 -28.85 29.87 -9.99
C ALA A 47 -28.10 30.32 -8.72
N GLN A 48 -26.87 30.82 -8.90
CA GLN A 48 -26.17 31.61 -7.88
C GLN A 48 -26.87 32.96 -7.70
N GLY A 49 -27.12 33.35 -6.45
CA GLY A 49 -27.59 34.69 -6.09
C GLY A 49 -26.54 35.77 -6.45
N PRO A 50 -26.96 37.05 -6.56
CA PRO A 50 -26.21 38.05 -7.32
C PRO A 50 -24.97 38.57 -6.59
N ASP A 51 -23.87 38.65 -7.34
CA ASP A 51 -22.71 39.47 -7.04
C ASP A 51 -23.10 40.94 -6.91
N ALA A 52 -22.70 41.56 -5.80
CA ALA A 52 -22.47 42.99 -5.71
C ALA A 52 -21.28 43.24 -4.80
N ASN A 53 -20.21 43.78 -5.40
CA ASN A 53 -19.03 44.33 -4.75
C ASN A 53 -19.42 45.21 -3.55
N ASP A 54 -18.94 44.85 -2.35
CA ASP A 54 -18.68 45.82 -1.29
C ASP A 54 -17.45 45.36 -0.49
N GLU A 55 -16.49 46.27 -0.36
CA GLU A 55 -15.25 46.08 0.39
C GLU A 55 -15.60 45.89 1.87
N GLY A 56 -15.38 44.69 2.40
CA GLY A 56 -15.50 44.40 3.81
C GLY A 56 -14.72 43.14 4.15
N ASP A 57 -13.76 43.28 5.07
CA ASP A 57 -12.90 42.23 5.62
C ASP A 57 -13.64 40.90 5.82
N ALA A 58 -13.55 40.02 4.82
CA ALA A 58 -13.83 38.61 4.99
C ALA A 58 -12.50 37.97 5.37
N ALA A 59 -12.37 37.64 6.66
CA ALA A 59 -11.37 36.72 7.15
C ALA A 59 -11.49 35.41 6.37
N GLY A 60 -10.73 35.31 5.27
CA GLY A 60 -10.41 34.06 4.63
C GLY A 60 -9.59 33.29 5.65
N GLY A 61 -10.23 32.35 6.34
CA GLY A 61 -9.53 31.30 7.04
C GLY A 61 -8.73 30.52 6.00
N GLN A 62 -7.50 30.97 5.76
CA GLN A 62 -6.43 30.06 5.35
C GLN A 62 -6.49 28.93 6.38
N ALA A 63 -6.73 27.70 5.93
CA ALA A 63 -6.45 26.55 6.77
C ALA A 63 -5.01 26.76 7.27
N GLU A 64 -4.85 26.97 8.58
CA GLU A 64 -3.53 27.16 9.15
C GLU A 64 -2.68 25.99 8.67
N HIS A 65 -1.55 26.29 8.06
CA HIS A 65 -0.58 25.26 7.71
C HIS A 65 -0.05 24.69 9.02
N VAL A 66 -0.70 23.65 9.51
CA VAL A 66 -0.27 22.90 10.69
C VAL A 66 1.06 22.26 10.32
N ASP A 67 2.13 22.68 10.99
CA ASP A 67 3.48 22.11 10.82
C ASP A 67 3.53 20.74 11.51
N TRP A 68 2.94 19.76 10.84
CA TRP A 68 2.86 18.39 11.32
C TRP A 68 4.23 17.71 11.30
N GLN A 69 5.15 18.13 10.40
CA GLN A 69 6.50 17.57 10.33
C GLN A 69 7.25 17.79 11.64
N SER A 70 7.29 19.04 12.14
CA SER A 70 7.96 19.36 13.41
C SER A 70 7.32 18.63 14.60
N ALA A 71 5.99 18.50 14.60
CA ALA A 71 5.27 17.80 15.66
C ALA A 71 5.63 16.30 15.72
N TYR A 72 5.74 15.64 14.57
CA TYR A 72 6.12 14.23 14.49
C TYR A 72 7.62 14.00 14.63
N GLU A 73 8.49 14.96 14.28
CA GLU A 73 9.92 14.87 14.54
C GLU A 73 10.22 14.74 16.05
N GLU A 74 9.45 15.44 16.89
CA GLU A 74 9.53 15.28 18.35
C GLU A 74 9.14 13.85 18.79
N VAL A 75 8.12 13.27 18.15
CA VAL A 75 7.70 11.88 18.44
C VAL A 75 8.82 10.90 18.07
N LEU A 76 9.40 11.03 16.88
CA LEU A 76 10.41 10.10 16.36
C LEU A 76 11.77 10.23 17.06
N SER A 77 12.09 11.39 17.63
CA SER A 77 13.29 11.59 18.45
C SER A 77 13.14 11.07 19.88
N HIS A 78 11.90 10.93 20.37
CA HIS A 78 11.59 10.41 21.72
C HIS A 78 10.49 9.31 21.69
N PRO A 79 10.62 8.25 20.87
CA PRO A 79 9.53 7.31 20.64
C PRO A 79 9.17 6.49 21.89
N GLY A 80 10.09 6.40 22.86
CA GLY A 80 9.88 5.74 24.15
C GLY A 80 9.04 6.54 25.16
N ASP A 81 8.76 7.81 24.91
CA ASP A 81 8.01 8.66 25.84
C ASP A 81 6.48 8.42 25.77
N TYR A 82 6.04 7.65 24.77
CA TYR A 82 4.63 7.35 24.52
C TYR A 82 4.27 5.95 25.03
N PRO A 83 3.61 5.84 26.21
CA PRO A 83 3.28 4.55 26.78
C PRO A 83 2.22 3.84 25.94
N VAL A 84 2.49 2.57 25.63
CA VAL A 84 1.48 1.68 25.04
C VAL A 84 0.40 1.38 26.08
N ASN A 85 -0.85 1.31 25.63
CA ASN A 85 -1.97 0.88 26.45
C ASN A 85 -1.66 -0.45 27.16
N SER A 86 -1.81 -0.49 28.49
CA SER A 86 -1.52 -1.67 29.31
C SER A 86 -2.31 -2.94 28.96
N ALA A 87 -3.39 -2.83 28.18
CA ALA A 87 -4.14 -3.96 27.66
C ALA A 87 -3.41 -4.69 26.51
N ALA A 88 -2.46 -4.02 25.84
CA ALA A 88 -1.65 -4.63 24.80
C ALA A 88 -0.68 -5.65 25.40
N GLN A 89 -0.76 -6.90 24.95
CA GLN A 89 0.17 -7.94 25.35
C GLN A 89 1.34 -7.96 24.37
N TYR A 90 2.50 -7.49 24.82
CA TYR A 90 3.74 -7.49 24.05
C TYR A 90 4.96 -7.44 24.98
N THR A 91 6.13 -7.80 24.45
CA THR A 91 7.43 -7.63 25.13
C THR A 91 8.28 -6.70 24.27
N PRO A 92 8.56 -5.46 24.72
CA PRO A 92 9.36 -4.51 23.95
C PRO A 92 10.78 -5.03 23.71
N ASP A 93 11.30 -4.86 22.49
CA ASP A 93 12.68 -5.19 22.13
C ASP A 93 13.62 -3.96 22.08
N GLY A 94 13.04 -2.76 22.22
CA GLY A 94 13.76 -1.48 22.20
C GLY A 94 13.91 -0.85 20.81
N THR A 95 13.30 -1.44 19.79
CA THR A 95 13.25 -0.89 18.43
C THR A 95 11.92 -0.18 18.16
N TYR A 96 11.94 0.72 17.18
CA TYR A 96 10.77 1.50 16.77
C TYR A 96 10.80 1.70 15.26
N GLU A 97 9.63 1.62 14.66
CA GLU A 97 9.40 1.93 13.26
C GLU A 97 8.20 2.86 13.16
N TYR A 98 8.11 3.59 12.05
CA TYR A 98 7.00 4.50 11.81
C TYR A 98 6.48 4.41 10.39
N ALA A 99 5.28 4.94 10.20
CA ALA A 99 4.68 5.14 8.89
C ALA A 99 3.89 6.45 8.85
N LEU A 100 3.78 7.03 7.65
CA LEU A 100 2.95 8.19 7.37
C LEU A 100 1.81 7.76 6.44
N VAL A 101 0.58 7.94 6.89
CA VAL A 101 -0.62 7.57 6.12
C VAL A 101 -1.64 8.68 6.23
N GLU A 102 -2.50 8.82 5.24
CA GLU A 102 -3.73 9.60 5.41
C GLU A 102 -4.78 8.67 6.05
N ALA A 103 -5.28 9.02 7.23
CA ALA A 103 -6.25 8.24 7.99
C ALA A 103 -7.44 9.06 8.51
N THR A 104 -7.39 10.39 8.45
CA THR A 104 -8.50 11.26 8.89
C THR A 104 -9.25 11.94 7.74
N GLY A 105 -8.71 11.91 6.52
CA GLY A 105 -9.30 12.57 5.34
C GLY A 105 -9.13 14.10 5.37
N GLY A 106 -8.26 14.60 6.23
CA GLY A 106 -7.91 16.02 6.37
C GLY A 106 -6.85 16.50 5.36
N GLY A 107 -6.22 15.59 4.62
CA GLY A 107 -5.18 15.89 3.63
C GLY A 107 -3.80 16.16 4.25
N SER A 108 -3.63 15.86 5.54
CA SER A 108 -2.35 15.85 6.24
C SER A 108 -2.16 14.45 6.83
N PRO A 109 -0.94 13.89 6.78
CA PRO A 109 -0.71 12.54 7.25
C PRO A 109 -0.86 12.41 8.77
N GLU A 110 -1.37 11.26 9.18
CA GLU A 110 -1.20 10.71 10.52
C GLU A 110 0.09 9.90 10.60
N LEU A 111 0.74 9.97 11.75
CA LEU A 111 1.91 9.16 12.05
C LEU A 111 1.47 7.88 12.78
N LEU A 112 1.84 6.71 12.27
CA LEU A 112 1.79 5.48 13.03
C LEU A 112 3.18 5.19 13.60
N LEU A 113 3.26 4.88 14.89
CA LEU A 113 4.47 4.45 15.57
C LEU A 113 4.29 3.00 16.02
N ALA A 114 5.05 2.08 15.42
CA ALA A 114 5.15 0.70 15.88
C ALA A 114 6.24 0.58 16.94
N VAL A 115 5.87 0.04 18.11
CA VAL A 115 6.84 -0.33 19.15
C VAL A 115 7.26 -1.77 18.90
N GLY A 116 8.55 -2.00 18.64
CA GLY A 116 9.09 -3.32 18.35
C GLY A 116 8.86 -4.29 19.51
N GLY A 117 8.37 -5.49 19.19
CA GLY A 117 8.16 -6.55 20.16
C GLY A 117 8.37 -7.93 19.55
N SER A 118 8.71 -8.89 20.42
CA SER A 118 9.19 -10.22 19.99
C SER A 118 8.15 -11.05 19.21
N ASP A 119 6.88 -10.99 19.63
CA ASP A 119 5.78 -11.72 18.99
C ASP A 119 4.77 -10.76 18.36
N THR A 120 4.57 -9.61 19.00
CA THR A 120 3.59 -8.61 18.61
C THR A 120 4.15 -7.22 18.82
N SER A 121 3.80 -6.32 17.90
CA SER A 121 4.18 -4.91 17.95
C SER A 121 2.90 -4.06 18.04
N PRO A 122 2.66 -3.35 19.15
CA PRO A 122 1.58 -2.39 19.23
C PRO A 122 1.89 -1.18 18.36
N VAL A 123 0.85 -0.60 17.76
CA VAL A 123 0.92 0.56 16.88
C VAL A 123 0.09 1.69 17.47
N ILE A 124 0.75 2.79 17.79
CA ILE A 124 0.16 4.02 18.30
C ILE A 124 -0.12 4.92 17.09
N VAL A 125 -1.30 5.53 17.02
CA VAL A 125 -1.65 6.48 15.96
C VAL A 125 -1.56 7.89 16.53
N PHE A 126 -0.94 8.80 15.78
CA PHE A 126 -0.78 10.20 16.15
C PHE A 126 -1.48 11.11 15.13
N THR A 127 -2.22 12.07 15.65
CA THR A 127 -2.73 13.24 14.91
C THR A 127 -1.98 14.49 15.35
N VAL A 128 -2.18 15.61 14.65
CA VAL A 128 -1.73 16.93 15.12
C VAL A 128 -2.90 17.79 15.52
N GLU A 129 -2.91 18.21 16.77
CA GLU A 129 -3.89 19.13 17.35
C GLU A 129 -3.13 20.30 17.99
N ASP A 130 -3.52 21.54 17.68
CA ASP A 130 -2.86 22.76 18.17
C ASP A 130 -1.34 22.78 17.95
N GLY A 131 -0.89 22.24 16.80
CA GLY A 131 0.53 22.15 16.43
C GLY A 131 1.34 21.13 17.23
N LYS A 132 0.69 20.22 17.97
CA LYS A 132 1.34 19.16 18.75
C LYS A 132 0.84 17.79 18.37
N ALA A 133 1.74 16.82 18.36
CA ALA A 133 1.39 15.43 18.15
C ALA A 133 0.55 14.91 19.34
N ARG A 134 -0.55 14.26 19.04
CA ARG A 134 -1.48 13.68 20.01
C ARG A 134 -1.59 12.18 19.77
N ALA A 135 -1.10 11.39 20.72
CA ALA A 135 -1.17 9.94 20.68
C ALA A 135 -2.60 9.42 20.91
N SER A 136 -2.95 8.33 20.25
CA SER A 136 -4.12 7.54 20.56
C SER A 136 -3.98 6.83 21.91
N THR A 137 -5.10 6.68 22.64
CA THR A 137 -5.16 5.91 23.89
C THR A 137 -5.30 4.41 23.65
N ASP A 138 -5.84 4.06 22.49
CA ASP A 138 -5.93 2.68 22.01
C ASP A 138 -4.78 2.42 21.03
N VAL A 139 -4.42 1.15 20.87
CA VAL A 139 -3.38 0.73 19.93
C VAL A 139 -3.93 -0.33 19.00
N LEU A 140 -3.43 -0.34 17.77
CA LEU A 140 -3.56 -1.49 16.89
C LEU A 140 -2.42 -2.46 17.19
N MET A 141 -2.52 -3.67 16.65
CA MET A 141 -1.55 -4.74 16.89
C MET A 141 -1.08 -5.31 15.57
N MET A 142 0.23 -5.55 15.47
CA MET A 142 0.87 -6.32 14.40
C MET A 142 1.57 -7.56 14.97
N GLY A 143 1.87 -8.53 14.11
CA GLY A 143 2.69 -9.69 14.45
C GLY A 143 1.89 -10.97 14.64
N ALA A 144 2.47 -11.94 15.35
CA ALA A 144 1.96 -13.28 15.51
C ALA A 144 1.73 -13.62 17.00
N PRO A 145 0.57 -13.27 17.59
CA PRO A 145 0.32 -13.49 19.02
C PRO A 145 0.31 -14.98 19.40
N GLY A 146 0.78 -15.26 20.62
CA GLY A 146 0.69 -16.58 21.26
C GLY A 146 1.72 -17.58 20.72
N ASN A 147 1.29 -18.78 20.35
CA ASN A 147 2.17 -19.84 19.83
C ASN A 147 2.55 -19.66 18.35
N GLY A 148 2.50 -18.43 17.84
CA GLY A 148 2.79 -18.14 16.44
C GLY A 148 1.74 -18.67 15.45
N ALA A 149 0.50 -18.96 15.87
CA ALA A 149 -0.59 -19.35 14.96
C ALA A 149 -1.47 -18.17 14.55
N GLY A 150 -1.65 -17.18 15.44
CA GLY A 150 -2.38 -15.94 15.15
C GLY A 150 -1.56 -15.03 14.23
N ARG A 151 -2.25 -14.15 13.51
CA ARG A 151 -1.66 -13.25 12.53
C ARG A 151 -2.35 -11.90 12.59
N LEU A 152 -1.60 -10.82 12.74
CA LEU A 152 -2.11 -9.46 12.88
C LEU A 152 -1.35 -8.50 11.97
N ALA A 153 -2.07 -7.68 11.21
CA ALA A 153 -1.49 -6.68 10.30
C ALA A 153 -2.17 -5.33 10.45
N VAL A 154 -1.46 -4.26 10.12
CA VAL A 154 -1.99 -2.89 10.07
C VAL A 154 -1.78 -2.32 8.68
N TRP A 155 -2.86 -1.92 8.00
CA TRP A 155 -2.86 -1.44 6.62
C TRP A 155 -3.59 -0.09 6.55
N ALA A 156 -3.24 0.78 5.60
CA ALA A 156 -3.90 2.07 5.42
C ALA A 156 -5.16 1.95 4.54
N SER A 157 -6.14 2.82 4.76
CA SER A 157 -7.24 3.00 3.81
C SER A 157 -6.79 3.84 2.61
N ALA A 158 -6.95 3.32 1.39
CA ALA A 158 -6.65 4.07 0.16
C ALA A 158 -7.46 5.37 0.06
N GLY A 159 -8.69 5.35 0.56
CA GLY A 159 -9.57 6.52 0.62
C GLY A 159 -9.31 7.47 1.78
N GLY A 160 -8.26 7.26 2.59
CA GLY A 160 -7.93 8.15 3.72
C GLY A 160 -8.92 8.06 4.89
N ARG A 161 -9.66 6.96 5.02
CA ARG A 161 -10.78 6.85 5.99
C ARG A 161 -10.36 6.35 7.37
N GLY A 162 -9.13 5.89 7.52
CA GLY A 162 -8.65 5.27 8.73
C GLY A 162 -7.59 4.22 8.47
N VAL A 163 -7.41 3.34 9.45
CA VAL A 163 -6.41 2.29 9.43
C VAL A 163 -7.09 0.95 9.67
N TYR A 164 -6.79 -0.04 8.85
CA TYR A 164 -7.28 -1.39 8.98
C TYR A 164 -6.41 -2.20 9.93
N GLN A 165 -7.05 -2.95 10.83
CA GLN A 165 -6.40 -4.09 11.48
C GLN A 165 -6.93 -5.38 10.85
N ILE A 166 -6.02 -6.20 10.36
CA ILE A 166 -6.32 -7.51 9.80
C ILE A 166 -5.92 -8.56 10.82
N SER A 167 -6.80 -9.50 11.09
CA SER A 167 -6.54 -10.66 11.93
C SER A 167 -6.75 -11.96 11.16
N GLY A 168 -5.95 -12.98 11.44
CA GLY A 168 -6.05 -14.27 10.78
C GLY A 168 -5.35 -15.35 11.59
N SER A 169 -5.31 -16.56 11.01
CA SER A 169 -4.50 -17.65 11.57
C SER A 169 -3.94 -18.54 10.48
N ALA A 170 -2.78 -19.15 10.73
CA ALA A 170 -2.19 -20.12 9.81
C ALA A 170 -3.06 -21.38 9.58
N ARG A 171 -4.12 -21.58 10.38
CA ARG A 171 -5.05 -22.71 10.27
C ARG A 171 -6.32 -22.38 9.48
N SER A 172 -6.49 -21.12 9.09
CA SER A 172 -7.65 -20.61 8.38
C SER A 172 -7.23 -20.08 7.02
N PRO A 173 -7.95 -20.44 5.94
CA PRO A 173 -7.78 -19.79 4.65
C PRO A 173 -8.45 -18.39 4.61
N GLU A 174 -9.12 -17.98 5.68
CA GLU A 174 -9.80 -16.69 5.80
C GLU A 174 -9.15 -15.81 6.87
N SER A 175 -9.14 -14.51 6.58
CA SER A 175 -8.77 -13.40 7.46
C SER A 175 -9.98 -12.51 7.71
N VAL A 176 -9.93 -11.73 8.79
CA VAL A 176 -10.93 -10.73 9.18
C VAL A 176 -10.27 -9.37 9.18
N SER A 177 -10.85 -8.42 8.45
CA SER A 177 -10.43 -7.03 8.42
C SER A 177 -11.43 -6.16 9.19
N GLU A 178 -10.92 -5.20 9.97
CA GLU A 178 -11.73 -4.19 10.67
C GLU A 178 -11.12 -2.81 10.44
N LEU A 179 -11.91 -1.84 9.99
CA LEU A 179 -11.48 -0.44 9.83
C LEU A 179 -11.57 0.28 11.18
N PHE A 180 -10.49 0.93 11.59
CA PHE A 180 -10.45 1.80 12.76
C PHE A 180 -10.35 3.26 12.35
N THR A 181 -11.22 4.09 12.92
CA THR A 181 -11.23 5.55 12.76
C THR A 181 -10.85 6.22 14.08
N LEU A 182 -10.19 7.37 14.01
CA LEU A 182 -9.94 8.21 15.18
C LEU A 182 -11.20 8.97 15.60
N ASP A 183 -11.52 8.89 16.88
CA ASP A 183 -12.56 9.68 17.57
C ASP A 183 -11.88 10.38 18.76
N GLY A 184 -11.35 11.58 18.48
CA GLY A 184 -10.37 12.22 19.35
C GLY A 184 -9.12 11.35 19.50
N THR A 185 -8.85 10.89 20.73
CA THR A 185 -7.72 9.99 21.02
C THR A 185 -8.07 8.50 20.98
N SER A 186 -9.34 8.13 20.83
CA SER A 186 -9.75 6.72 20.85
C SER A 186 -9.85 6.15 19.43
N LEU A 187 -9.49 4.88 19.27
CA LEU A 187 -9.67 4.15 18.01
C LEU A 187 -11.02 3.43 18.05
N ARG A 188 -11.89 3.74 17.09
CA ARG A 188 -13.22 3.14 16.97
C ARG A 188 -13.24 2.10 15.85
N GLY A 189 -13.41 0.84 16.23
CA GLY A 189 -13.58 -0.27 15.31
C GLY A 189 -14.93 -0.23 14.59
N GLY A 190 -14.90 -0.48 13.28
CA GLY A 190 -16.06 -0.54 12.41
C GLY A 190 -16.61 -1.94 12.21
N ALA A 191 -17.29 -2.15 11.08
CA ALA A 191 -17.75 -3.48 10.68
C ALA A 191 -16.56 -4.37 10.28
N GLN A 192 -16.66 -5.64 10.64
CA GLN A 192 -15.70 -6.66 10.24
C GLN A 192 -16.06 -7.25 8.87
N GLU A 193 -15.04 -7.47 8.04
CA GLU A 193 -15.14 -8.13 6.74
C GLU A 193 -14.26 -9.38 6.72
N THR A 194 -14.86 -10.54 6.46
CA THR A 194 -14.13 -11.79 6.24
C THR A 194 -13.76 -11.91 4.77
N PHE A 195 -12.50 -12.27 4.49
CA PHE A 195 -11.98 -12.42 3.15
C PHE A 195 -10.96 -13.57 3.07
N PRO A 196 -10.75 -14.18 1.90
CA PRO A 196 -9.66 -15.15 1.71
C PRO A 196 -8.32 -14.52 2.06
N SER A 197 -7.49 -15.18 2.85
CA SER A 197 -6.20 -14.64 3.33
C SER A 197 -5.20 -14.36 2.20
N ASP A 198 -5.36 -14.97 1.04
CA ASP A 198 -4.59 -14.70 -0.19
C ASP A 198 -5.30 -13.70 -1.14
N GLY A 199 -6.48 -13.22 -0.76
CA GLY A 199 -7.26 -12.22 -1.48
C GLY A 199 -6.76 -10.81 -1.24
N GLN A 200 -7.04 -9.92 -2.19
CA GLN A 200 -6.83 -8.48 -2.04
C GLN A 200 -8.15 -7.77 -1.77
N LEU A 201 -8.12 -6.78 -0.89
CA LEU A 201 -9.23 -5.87 -0.66
C LEU A 201 -8.91 -4.51 -1.32
N PRO A 202 -9.79 -3.96 -2.18
CA PRO A 202 -9.47 -2.80 -3.01
C PRO A 202 -9.11 -1.50 -2.26
N ASP A 203 -9.60 -1.31 -1.03
CA ASP A 203 -9.31 -0.10 -0.23
C ASP A 203 -8.11 -0.27 0.70
N HIS A 204 -7.45 -1.43 0.69
CA HIS A 204 -6.38 -1.75 1.63
C HIS A 204 -5.01 -1.51 0.99
N GLN A 205 -4.29 -0.53 1.52
CA GLN A 205 -2.91 -0.23 1.12
C GLN A 205 -1.92 -0.79 2.14
N LEU A 206 -0.91 -1.48 1.64
CA LEU A 206 0.19 -1.95 2.46
C LEU A 206 0.99 -0.75 2.97
N ILE A 207 1.44 -0.85 4.22
CA ILE A 207 2.31 0.13 4.85
C ILE A 207 3.76 -0.34 4.73
N GLU A 208 4.64 0.55 4.28
CA GLU A 208 6.08 0.43 4.43
C GLU A 208 6.47 1.01 5.80
N TRP A 209 6.99 0.16 6.67
CA TRP A 209 7.47 0.55 7.99
C TRP A 209 8.92 1.02 7.89
N ILE A 210 9.17 2.24 8.38
CA ILE A 210 10.44 2.93 8.27
C ILE A 210 11.10 2.97 9.65
N PRO A 211 12.35 2.54 9.82
CA PRO A 211 13.05 2.70 11.09
C PRO A 211 13.07 4.18 11.51
N VAL A 212 12.83 4.48 12.79
CA VAL A 212 12.78 5.89 13.28
C VAL A 212 14.10 6.67 13.08
N SER A 213 15.20 5.96 12.81
CA SER A 213 16.49 6.58 12.43
C SER A 213 16.50 7.18 11.02
N ASP A 214 15.53 6.85 10.16
CA ASP A 214 15.38 7.37 8.81
C ASP A 214 14.20 8.35 8.72
N THR A 215 14.47 9.63 8.92
CA THR A 215 13.43 10.68 8.91
C THR A 215 13.13 11.23 7.51
N ARG A 216 13.71 10.67 6.44
CA ARG A 216 13.55 11.23 5.07
C ARG A 216 12.08 11.30 4.65
N PRO A 217 11.25 10.23 4.80
CA PRO A 217 9.82 10.31 4.45
C PRO A 217 9.06 11.41 5.20
N LEU A 218 9.43 11.68 6.45
CA LEU A 218 8.86 12.74 7.27
C LEU A 218 9.16 14.12 6.68
N HIS A 219 10.43 14.41 6.40
CA HIS A 219 10.84 15.70 5.84
C HIS A 219 10.29 15.92 4.42
N ASP A 220 10.22 14.86 3.62
CA ASP A 220 9.74 14.92 2.23
C ASP A 220 8.21 14.98 2.13
N GLY A 221 7.47 14.82 3.24
CA GLY A 221 6.01 14.82 3.19
C GLY A 221 5.41 13.59 2.50
N THR A 222 6.17 12.50 2.38
CA THR A 222 5.80 11.35 1.55
C THR A 222 5.11 10.28 2.39
N LEU A 223 3.89 9.92 2.02
CA LEU A 223 3.19 8.78 2.61
C LEU A 223 4.00 7.50 2.41
N THR A 224 4.12 6.69 3.45
CA THR A 224 4.86 5.42 3.43
C THR A 224 3.91 4.26 3.17
N VAL A 225 3.05 4.44 2.17
CA VAL A 225 2.14 3.42 1.67
C VAL A 225 2.66 2.89 0.34
N LEU A 226 2.62 1.58 0.18
CA LEU A 226 2.97 0.95 -1.08
C LEU A 226 1.78 1.12 -2.03
N ASN A 227 1.91 2.09 -2.93
CA ASN A 227 0.95 2.28 -4.01
C ASN A 227 1.01 1.10 -4.96
N VAL A 228 -0.03 0.27 -4.95
CA VAL A 228 -0.24 -0.78 -5.97
C VAL A 228 -0.66 -0.16 -7.33
N SER A 229 -0.66 1.17 -7.46
CA SER A 229 -1.06 1.89 -8.68
C SER A 229 -0.13 3.08 -8.93
N GLY A 230 0.64 3.07 -10.02
CA GLY A 230 1.43 4.25 -10.41
C GLY A 230 2.42 4.03 -11.54
N ALA A 231 1.97 4.25 -12.77
CA ALA A 231 2.79 4.22 -13.97
C ALA A 231 3.96 5.24 -13.93
N ARG A 232 5.20 4.76 -14.04
CA ARG A 232 6.33 5.57 -14.52
C ARG A 232 6.60 5.25 -15.99
N ALA A 233 6.45 6.27 -16.81
CA ALA A 233 6.80 6.26 -18.23
C ALA A 233 8.33 6.28 -18.40
N GLY A 234 8.82 5.43 -19.30
CA GLY A 234 10.07 5.66 -20.01
C GLY A 234 11.08 4.52 -19.99
N ALA A 235 10.86 3.49 -20.81
CA ALA A 235 11.92 2.85 -21.57
C ALA A 235 11.30 2.17 -22.79
N SER A 236 11.84 2.45 -23.98
CA SER A 236 11.43 1.77 -25.21
C SER A 236 11.85 0.31 -25.15
N GLU A 237 10.89 -0.60 -25.04
CA GLU A 237 11.12 -2.05 -25.09
C GLU A 237 10.36 -2.66 -26.27
N THR A 238 10.96 -3.67 -26.89
CA THR A 238 10.36 -4.41 -28.00
C THR A 238 9.18 -5.22 -27.45
N PRO A 239 7.94 -4.99 -27.91
CA PRO A 239 6.76 -5.58 -27.28
C PRO A 239 6.79 -7.11 -27.35
N ALA A 240 6.32 -7.75 -26.29
CA ALA A 240 6.07 -9.18 -26.26
C ALA A 240 5.20 -9.64 -27.44
N GLY A 241 5.49 -10.83 -27.97
CA GLY A 241 4.71 -11.43 -29.05
C GLY A 241 3.28 -11.75 -28.62
N ALA A 242 2.35 -11.83 -29.57
CA ALA A 242 0.99 -12.27 -29.29
C ALA A 242 1.01 -13.68 -28.66
N GLY A 243 0.56 -13.79 -27.40
CA GLY A 243 0.58 -15.04 -26.64
C GLY A 243 1.59 -15.08 -25.49
N GLN A 244 2.43 -14.05 -25.36
CA GLN A 244 3.43 -13.94 -24.30
C GLN A 244 3.03 -12.91 -23.24
N VAL A 245 3.60 -13.07 -22.04
CA VAL A 245 3.59 -12.11 -20.95
C VAL A 245 5.02 -11.65 -20.71
N GLU A 246 5.19 -10.34 -20.53
CA GLU A 246 6.46 -9.73 -20.19
C GLU A 246 6.44 -9.27 -18.74
N PHE A 247 7.52 -9.57 -18.02
CA PHE A 247 7.76 -9.19 -16.65
C PHE A 247 9.04 -8.37 -16.60
N VAL A 248 8.94 -7.11 -16.16
CA VAL A 248 10.08 -6.20 -16.07
C VAL A 248 10.20 -5.72 -14.64
N GLY A 249 11.41 -5.78 -14.09
CA GLY A 249 11.64 -5.43 -12.70
C GLY A 249 13.10 -5.51 -12.29
N ASN A 250 13.34 -5.32 -10.99
CA ASN A 250 14.67 -5.49 -10.40
C ASN A 250 14.77 -6.84 -9.69
N VAL A 251 15.89 -7.53 -9.87
CA VAL A 251 16.16 -8.72 -9.08
C VAL A 251 16.51 -8.29 -7.67
N VAL A 252 15.76 -8.78 -6.70
CA VAL A 252 15.96 -8.52 -5.27
C VAL A 252 16.16 -9.85 -4.54
N ARG A 253 16.93 -9.80 -3.45
CA ARG A 253 16.96 -10.86 -2.45
C ARG A 253 16.10 -10.41 -1.28
N LYS A 254 15.14 -11.23 -0.90
CA LYS A 254 14.30 -11.02 0.28
C LYS A 254 14.28 -12.28 1.13
N THR A 255 14.39 -12.13 2.43
CA THR A 255 14.11 -13.21 3.38
C THR A 255 12.61 -13.44 3.49
N GLY A 256 12.22 -14.61 4.01
CA GLY A 256 10.83 -14.88 4.35
C GLY A 256 10.29 -13.83 5.32
N GLU A 257 11.09 -13.46 6.31
CA GLU A 257 10.80 -12.37 7.25
C GLU A 257 10.51 -11.05 6.56
N GLU A 258 11.38 -10.58 5.66
CA GLU A 258 11.17 -9.31 4.94
C GLU A 258 9.94 -9.35 4.03
N LEU A 259 9.58 -10.50 3.47
CA LEU A 259 8.36 -10.66 2.66
C LEU A 259 7.09 -10.63 3.49
N MET A 260 7.21 -11.01 4.76
CA MET A 260 6.08 -11.12 5.67
C MET A 260 5.94 -9.92 6.60
N ALA A 261 7.02 -9.16 6.83
CA ALA A 261 7.05 -7.98 7.68
C ALA A 261 6.00 -6.93 7.26
N PRO A 262 5.84 -6.56 5.97
CA PRO A 262 4.78 -5.64 5.56
C PRO A 262 3.36 -6.16 5.83
N ARG A 263 3.22 -7.49 5.96
CA ARG A 263 1.94 -8.13 6.25
C ARG A 263 1.74 -8.37 7.75
N GLY A 264 2.75 -8.16 8.60
CA GLY A 264 2.68 -8.50 10.03
C GLY A 264 2.37 -9.99 10.32
N LEU A 265 2.49 -10.86 9.31
CA LEU A 265 2.11 -12.27 9.41
C LEU A 265 3.36 -13.11 9.75
N GLY A 266 3.27 -14.12 10.62
CA GLY A 266 4.30 -15.17 10.71
C GLY A 266 4.30 -16.08 9.48
N MET A 267 5.36 -16.88 9.29
CA MET A 267 5.54 -17.72 8.09
C MET A 267 4.32 -18.62 7.81
N PRO A 268 3.87 -18.76 6.54
CA PRO A 268 2.60 -19.43 6.23
C PRO A 268 2.53 -20.90 6.65
N ASN A 269 3.63 -21.65 6.47
CA ASN A 269 3.72 -23.08 6.76
C ASN A 269 4.89 -23.41 7.71
N GLY A 270 5.23 -22.47 8.60
CA GLY A 270 6.33 -22.65 9.56
C GLY A 270 7.70 -22.75 8.92
N GLN A 271 7.89 -22.17 7.72
CA GLN A 271 9.20 -22.04 7.09
C GLN A 271 10.17 -21.25 7.99
N ASP A 272 11.46 -21.44 7.78
CA ASP A 272 12.47 -20.61 8.46
C ASP A 272 12.38 -19.17 7.93
N PRO A 273 12.20 -18.16 8.81
CA PRO A 273 12.10 -16.75 8.41
C PRO A 273 13.33 -16.24 7.66
N GLN A 274 14.51 -16.86 7.87
CA GLN A 274 15.76 -16.50 7.22
C GLN A 274 15.93 -17.17 5.84
N SER A 275 14.96 -17.99 5.39
CA SER A 275 14.95 -18.52 4.02
C SER A 275 14.99 -17.37 3.02
N GLU A 276 15.87 -17.46 2.04
CA GLU A 276 16.09 -16.39 1.06
C GLU A 276 15.35 -16.70 -0.24
N TYR A 277 14.75 -15.67 -0.83
CA TYR A 277 14.04 -15.73 -2.09
C TYR A 277 14.64 -14.71 -3.05
N PHE A 278 14.99 -15.18 -4.23
CA PHE A 278 15.43 -14.34 -5.35
C PHE A 278 14.20 -14.04 -6.20
N LEU A 279 13.83 -12.77 -6.27
CA LEU A 279 12.59 -12.32 -6.86
C LEU A 279 12.88 -11.31 -7.95
N LEU A 280 12.11 -11.33 -9.02
CA LEU A 280 12.00 -10.15 -9.88
C LEU A 280 10.87 -9.28 -9.30
N TRP A 281 11.26 -8.22 -8.61
CA TRP A 281 10.33 -7.21 -8.11
C TRP A 281 9.92 -6.31 -9.26
N LEU A 282 8.65 -6.37 -9.64
CA LEU A 282 8.18 -5.73 -10.87
C LEU A 282 8.26 -4.21 -10.75
N ASP A 283 8.57 -3.55 -11.86
CA ASP A 283 8.60 -2.08 -11.92
C ASP A 283 7.23 -1.50 -11.55
N GLN A 284 6.16 -2.23 -11.90
CA GLN A 284 4.77 -1.94 -11.55
C GLN A 284 4.01 -3.24 -11.31
N PRO A 285 3.05 -3.27 -10.37
CA PRO A 285 2.15 -4.40 -10.21
C PRO A 285 1.35 -4.66 -11.49
N MET A 286 1.09 -5.94 -11.78
CA MET A 286 0.37 -6.31 -13.00
C MET A 286 -0.63 -7.45 -12.76
N SER A 287 -1.76 -7.38 -13.47
CA SER A 287 -2.74 -8.46 -13.53
C SER A 287 -2.25 -9.56 -14.46
N VAL A 288 -2.09 -10.77 -13.93
CA VAL A 288 -1.60 -11.93 -14.66
C VAL A 288 -2.60 -13.07 -14.52
N THR A 289 -2.99 -13.63 -15.66
CA THR A 289 -3.75 -14.88 -15.71
C THR A 289 -2.80 -16.06 -15.85
N GLY A 290 -2.94 -17.04 -14.97
CA GLY A 290 -2.13 -18.26 -14.96
C GLY A 290 -2.99 -19.48 -14.63
N LYS A 291 -2.44 -20.66 -14.87
CA LYS A 291 -3.06 -21.94 -14.50
C LYS A 291 -2.96 -22.14 -12.98
N LYS A 292 -4.02 -22.64 -12.38
CA LYS A 292 -4.08 -23.14 -11.00
C LYS A 292 -4.88 -24.43 -10.99
N ASP A 293 -4.17 -25.54 -10.79
CA ASP A 293 -4.69 -26.89 -10.98
C ASP A 293 -5.37 -27.06 -12.36
N ILE A 294 -6.64 -27.45 -12.41
CA ILE A 294 -7.41 -27.63 -13.67
C ILE A 294 -8.07 -26.34 -14.18
N SER A 295 -7.85 -25.21 -13.53
CA SER A 295 -8.51 -23.93 -13.82
C SER A 295 -7.50 -22.82 -14.12
N THR A 296 -8.00 -21.65 -14.51
CA THR A 296 -7.19 -20.43 -14.63
C THR A 296 -7.63 -19.42 -13.59
N GLU A 297 -6.66 -18.73 -13.00
CA GLU A 297 -6.88 -17.65 -12.04
C GLU A 297 -6.18 -16.39 -12.54
N THR A 298 -6.78 -15.23 -12.29
CA THR A 298 -6.15 -13.92 -12.53
C THR A 298 -5.80 -13.30 -11.18
N LYS A 299 -4.51 -12.97 -10.99
CA LYS A 299 -4.02 -12.30 -9.77
C LYS A 299 -3.29 -11.02 -10.14
N GLN A 300 -3.42 -9.99 -9.31
CA GLN A 300 -2.47 -8.88 -9.28
C GLN A 300 -1.21 -9.37 -8.56
N ILE A 301 -0.05 -9.12 -9.17
CA ILE A 301 1.25 -9.55 -8.65
C ILE A 301 2.22 -8.38 -8.59
N ASP A 302 3.05 -8.34 -7.55
CA ASP A 302 4.12 -7.36 -7.36
C ASP A 302 5.50 -7.94 -7.72
N TYR A 303 5.62 -9.26 -7.73
CA TYR A 303 6.87 -9.96 -8.03
C TYR A 303 6.61 -11.37 -8.55
N VAL A 304 7.63 -11.91 -9.21
CA VAL A 304 7.70 -13.31 -9.62
C VAL A 304 8.93 -13.97 -9.02
N THR A 305 8.85 -15.27 -8.75
CA THR A 305 9.94 -16.01 -8.11
C THR A 305 10.93 -16.52 -9.14
N LEU A 306 12.22 -16.21 -8.92
CA LEU A 306 13.32 -16.69 -9.76
C LEU A 306 14.01 -17.89 -9.12
N GLY A 307 14.25 -17.83 -7.81
CA GLY A 307 14.95 -18.87 -7.07
C GLY A 307 14.78 -18.73 -5.56
N SER A 308 15.36 -19.67 -4.81
CA SER A 308 15.32 -19.69 -3.35
C SER A 308 16.49 -20.45 -2.73
N ARG A 309 16.79 -20.12 -1.47
CA ARG A 309 17.62 -20.86 -0.54
C ARG A 309 16.82 -21.00 0.76
N GLU A 310 16.12 -22.13 0.87
CA GLU A 310 15.21 -22.39 1.98
C GLU A 310 15.88 -23.23 3.06
N TYR A 311 15.71 -22.84 4.32
CA TYR A 311 16.22 -23.61 5.45
C TYR A 311 15.10 -24.48 6.02
N TRP A 312 15.29 -25.80 5.94
CA TRP A 312 14.36 -26.79 6.48
C TRP A 312 15.05 -27.60 7.59
N PRO A 313 14.30 -28.23 8.51
CA PRO A 313 14.88 -29.12 9.53
C PRO A 313 15.70 -30.28 8.94
N SER A 314 15.41 -30.68 7.70
CA SER A 314 16.15 -31.69 6.95
C SER A 314 17.47 -31.20 6.33
N GLY A 315 17.77 -29.90 6.43
CA GLY A 315 18.89 -29.23 5.79
C GLY A 315 18.46 -28.18 4.76
N PRO A 316 19.39 -27.31 4.33
CA PRO A 316 19.10 -26.28 3.34
C PRO A 316 18.75 -26.89 1.98
N ARG A 317 17.79 -26.29 1.30
CA ARG A 317 17.38 -26.63 -0.05
C ARG A 317 17.51 -25.40 -0.94
N GLU A 318 18.31 -25.52 -1.98
CA GLU A 318 18.48 -24.47 -2.98
C GLU A 318 17.73 -24.84 -4.25
N THR A 319 17.06 -23.84 -4.83
CA THR A 319 16.39 -23.94 -6.12
C THR A 319 16.75 -22.70 -6.92
N HIS A 320 17.45 -22.87 -8.05
CA HIS A 320 17.90 -21.76 -8.90
C HIS A 320 18.69 -20.67 -8.15
N ALA A 321 19.66 -21.05 -7.30
CA ALA A 321 20.45 -20.08 -6.51
C ALA A 321 21.35 -19.18 -7.39
N GLU A 322 21.57 -19.52 -8.66
CA GLU A 322 22.33 -18.73 -9.63
C GLU A 322 21.77 -17.31 -9.84
N TRP A 323 20.50 -17.04 -9.49
CA TRP A 323 19.91 -15.70 -9.59
C TRP A 323 20.52 -14.68 -8.62
N GLU A 324 21.24 -15.15 -7.59
CA GLU A 324 21.97 -14.30 -6.65
C GLU A 324 22.94 -13.33 -7.36
N GLN A 325 23.56 -13.77 -8.46
CA GLN A 325 24.52 -12.95 -9.22
C GLN A 325 23.89 -11.72 -9.90
N TYR A 326 22.56 -11.73 -10.05
CA TYR A 326 21.80 -10.67 -10.71
C TYR A 326 21.11 -9.72 -9.73
N VAL A 327 21.24 -9.92 -8.41
CA VAL A 327 20.65 -9.02 -7.41
C VAL A 327 21.10 -7.57 -7.63
N GLY A 328 20.12 -6.66 -7.65
CA GLY A 328 20.31 -5.24 -7.96
C GLY A 328 20.33 -4.91 -9.46
N LYS A 329 20.16 -5.89 -10.36
CA LYS A 329 20.02 -5.67 -11.80
C LYS A 329 18.54 -5.56 -12.19
N ARG A 330 18.25 -4.63 -13.10
CA ARG A 330 16.96 -4.56 -13.79
C ARG A 330 16.96 -5.60 -14.92
N MET A 331 15.92 -6.39 -15.01
CA MET A 331 15.82 -7.50 -15.95
C MET A 331 14.42 -7.57 -16.57
N ARG A 332 14.38 -8.13 -17.77
CA ARG A 332 13.17 -8.40 -18.51
C ARG A 332 13.05 -9.90 -18.72
N PHE A 333 11.89 -10.46 -18.42
CA PHE A 333 11.55 -11.85 -18.67
C PHE A 333 10.34 -11.93 -19.59
N VAL A 334 10.39 -12.85 -20.55
CA VAL A 334 9.26 -13.15 -21.43
C VAL A 334 8.91 -14.61 -21.28
N LYS A 335 7.61 -14.88 -21.07
CA LYS A 335 7.09 -16.23 -20.88
C LYS A 335 5.79 -16.41 -21.66
N ASP A 336 5.55 -17.61 -22.19
CA ASP A 336 4.28 -17.94 -22.80
C ASP A 336 3.15 -17.94 -21.76
N LYS A 337 1.99 -17.37 -22.11
CA LYS A 337 0.82 -17.27 -21.21
C LYS A 337 0.38 -18.63 -20.67
N ASP A 338 0.54 -19.67 -21.46
CA ASP A 338 0.18 -21.04 -21.10
C ASP A 338 1.14 -21.68 -20.09
N ASP A 339 2.31 -21.10 -19.86
CA ASP A 339 3.33 -21.60 -18.93
C ASP A 339 3.33 -20.84 -17.59
N VAL A 340 2.48 -19.82 -17.45
CA VAL A 340 2.28 -19.14 -16.17
C VAL A 340 1.44 -20.03 -15.25
N TYR A 341 2.01 -20.39 -14.09
CA TYR A 341 1.37 -21.27 -13.12
C TYR A 341 1.41 -20.65 -11.72
N PHE A 342 0.26 -20.64 -11.04
CA PHE A 342 0.18 -20.31 -9.63
C PHE A 342 0.19 -21.60 -8.81
N PRO A 343 1.09 -21.72 -7.82
CA PRO A 343 1.10 -22.87 -6.91
C PRO A 343 -0.24 -23.00 -6.18
N SER A 344 -0.59 -24.24 -5.85
CA SER A 344 -1.84 -24.55 -5.13
C SER A 344 -1.76 -24.24 -3.63
N ASP A 345 -0.55 -24.13 -3.09
CA ASP A 345 -0.29 -23.78 -1.70
C ASP A 345 0.13 -22.31 -1.54
N THR A 346 -0.08 -21.80 -0.33
CA THR A 346 0.35 -20.46 0.10
C THR A 346 1.74 -20.51 0.73
N THR A 347 2.61 -21.46 0.32
CA THR A 347 4.00 -21.51 0.79
C THR A 347 4.77 -20.27 0.35
N MET A 348 5.87 -20.01 1.03
CA MET A 348 6.80 -18.96 0.63
C MET A 348 7.35 -19.20 -0.79
N PRO A 349 7.53 -18.15 -1.61
CA PRO A 349 7.20 -16.74 -1.32
C PRO A 349 5.73 -16.43 -1.71
N LEU A 350 4.80 -16.71 -0.80
CA LEU A 350 3.38 -16.34 -0.80
C LEU A 350 2.59 -16.78 -2.04
N GLY A 351 2.82 -18.00 -2.50
CA GLY A 351 2.12 -18.55 -3.66
C GLY A 351 2.43 -17.80 -4.97
N SER A 352 3.59 -17.14 -5.04
CA SER A 352 4.06 -16.44 -6.24
C SER A 352 4.28 -17.41 -7.40
N THR A 353 4.07 -16.90 -8.61
CA THR A 353 4.38 -17.64 -9.84
C THR A 353 5.89 -17.79 -10.00
N TRP A 354 6.31 -18.98 -10.44
CA TRP A 354 7.71 -19.28 -10.69
C TRP A 354 8.06 -19.06 -12.15
N MET A 355 9.16 -18.35 -12.39
CA MET A 355 9.64 -18.11 -13.73
C MET A 355 10.09 -19.43 -14.39
N GLY A 356 10.85 -20.24 -13.65
CA GLY A 356 11.35 -21.55 -14.10
C GLY A 356 12.26 -21.45 -15.34
N ASP A 357 12.69 -22.61 -15.85
CA ASP A 357 13.64 -22.70 -16.97
C ASP A 357 13.07 -22.28 -18.34
N ALA A 358 11.75 -22.10 -18.44
CA ALA A 358 11.05 -21.85 -19.70
C ALA A 358 11.03 -20.39 -20.14
N ALA A 359 11.53 -19.47 -19.31
CA ALA A 359 11.53 -18.04 -19.62
C ALA A 359 12.81 -17.61 -20.35
N THR A 360 12.66 -16.72 -21.34
CA THR A 360 13.80 -15.98 -21.88
C THR A 360 14.00 -14.70 -21.08
N PHE A 361 15.25 -14.27 -20.90
CA PHE A 361 15.56 -13.07 -20.13
C PHE A 361 16.64 -12.20 -20.77
N ASP A 362 16.53 -10.90 -20.52
CA ASP A 362 17.52 -9.88 -20.88
C ASP A 362 17.91 -9.09 -19.63
N VAL A 363 19.20 -8.77 -19.46
CA VAL A 363 19.65 -7.80 -18.45
C VAL A 363 19.53 -6.40 -19.05
N LEU A 364 18.81 -5.51 -18.39
CA LEU A 364 18.60 -4.14 -18.81
C LEU A 364 19.63 -3.22 -18.13
N ASN A 365 20.19 -2.28 -18.90
CA ASN A 365 21.20 -1.32 -18.43
C ASN A 365 20.59 -0.07 -17.81
#